data_AF-A0A6A3G926-F1
#
_entry.id   AF-A0A6A3G926-F1
#
_cell.length_a   1.000
_cell.length_b   1.000
_cell.length_c   1.000
_cell.angle_alpha   90.00
_cell.angle_beta   90.00
_cell.angle_gamma   90.00
#
_symmetry.space_group_name_H-M   'P 1'
#
loop_
_entity.id
_entity.type
_entity.pdbx_description
1 polymer ?
#
loop_
_entity_poly.entity_id
_entity_poly.type
_entity_poly.pdbx_seq_one_letter_code
_entity_poly.pdbx_strand_id
1 'polypeptide(L)'
;MYVWYFPKEQDRTFKGKRHKWTAAVVWLDNPALEKPKILAVSTIGIDGVYKINKSGGEYINGTSIMLAYETGVTTTGLTLATVMDNVESQDFIMWEQMPDAARSGLTGGDFACPFIDEAFMPILESARPSF
;
A
#
# COMPACT_ATOMS: atom_id res chain seq x y z
N MET A 1 -3.26 -6.09 -3.52
CA MET A 1 -2.88 -4.73 -3.09
C MET A 1 -3.39 -4.54 -1.67
N TYR A 2 -2.57 -3.98 -0.80
CA TYR A 2 -2.94 -3.57 0.56
C TYR A 2 -2.95 -2.05 0.62
N VAL A 3 -3.90 -1.49 1.35
CA VAL A 3 -4.18 -0.05 1.36
C VAL A 3 -4.47 0.40 2.78
N TRP A 4 -3.98 1.58 3.13
CA TRP A 4 -4.22 2.19 4.44
C TRP A 4 -4.76 3.59 4.26
N TYR A 5 -5.74 3.92 5.10
CA TYR A 5 -6.33 5.25 5.19
C TYR A 5 -5.87 5.96 6.45
N PHE A 6 -5.43 7.20 6.28
CA PHE A 6 -5.17 8.12 7.37
C PHE A 6 -6.12 9.33 7.26
N PRO A 7 -6.74 9.78 8.37
CA PRO A 7 -7.63 10.95 8.35
C PRO A 7 -6.97 12.24 7.86
N LYS A 8 -5.64 12.35 8.03
CA LYS A 8 -4.82 13.47 7.57
C LYS A 8 -3.42 13.01 7.18
N GLU A 9 -2.82 13.75 6.25
CA GLU A 9 -1.38 13.77 6.01
C GLU A 9 -0.82 15.10 6.52
N GLN A 10 0.34 15.06 7.18
CA GLN A 10 1.06 16.24 7.60
C GLN A 10 2.57 15.99 7.46
N ASP A 11 3.24 16.89 6.74
CA ASP A 11 4.68 16.85 6.54
C ASP A 11 5.47 17.54 7.66
N ARG A 12 6.81 17.54 7.57
CA ARG A 12 7.69 18.19 8.55
C ARG A 12 7.62 19.72 8.53
N THR A 13 7.02 20.33 7.50
CA THR A 13 6.76 21.77 7.41
C THR A 13 5.41 22.17 8.00
N PHE A 14 4.70 21.22 8.65
CA PHE A 14 3.35 21.39 9.19
C PHE A 14 2.29 21.70 8.12
N LYS A 15 2.60 21.44 6.86
CA LYS A 15 1.64 21.48 5.75
C LYS A 15 1.09 20.09 5.51
N GLY A 16 -0.07 20.02 4.88
CA GLY A 16 -0.75 18.76 4.70
C GLY A 16 -2.12 18.89 4.08
N LYS A 17 -2.82 17.76 4.02
CA LYS A 17 -4.17 17.69 3.49
C LYS A 17 -5.01 16.72 4.32
N ARG A 18 -6.33 16.91 4.24
CA ARG A 18 -7.28 15.93 4.74
C ARG A 18 -7.27 14.72 3.81
N HIS A 19 -7.40 13.54 4.39
CA HIS A 19 -7.38 12.25 3.72
C HIS A 19 -6.03 11.89 3.10
N LYS A 20 -5.54 10.71 3.46
CA LYS A 20 -4.37 10.11 2.81
C LYS A 20 -4.62 8.63 2.65
N TRP A 21 -4.52 8.19 1.41
CA TRP A 21 -4.33 6.80 1.08
C TRP A 21 -2.86 6.53 0.84
N THR A 22 -2.42 5.37 1.28
CA THR A 22 -1.17 4.76 0.86
C THR A 22 -1.40 3.30 0.53
N ALA A 23 -0.51 2.70 -0.26
CA ALA A 23 -0.69 1.34 -0.72
C ALA A 23 0.65 0.62 -0.85
N ALA A 24 0.58 -0.70 -0.71
CA ALA A 24 1.62 -1.64 -1.09
C ALA A 24 1.02 -2.74 -1.99
N VAL A 25 1.72 -3.09 -3.05
CA VAL A 25 1.36 -4.17 -3.97
C VAL A 25 2.40 -5.27 -3.85
N VAL A 26 1.97 -6.44 -3.40
CA VAL A 26 2.79 -7.65 -3.34
C VAL A 26 2.54 -8.46 -4.61
N TRP A 27 3.58 -8.67 -5.41
CA TRP A 27 3.53 -9.44 -6.63
C TRP A 27 4.01 -10.86 -6.34
N LEU A 28 3.13 -11.83 -6.57
CA LEU A 28 3.40 -13.25 -6.37
C LEU A 28 3.65 -13.93 -7.71
N ASP A 29 4.37 -15.05 -7.69
CA ASP A 29 4.49 -15.93 -8.85
C ASP A 29 3.16 -16.60 -9.20
N ASN A 30 2.56 -17.28 -8.22
CA ASN A 30 1.28 -17.95 -8.36
C ASN A 30 0.62 -18.13 -6.99
N PRO A 31 -0.50 -17.45 -6.70
CA PRO A 31 -1.19 -17.56 -5.42
C PRO A 31 -1.85 -18.93 -5.18
N ALA A 32 -1.96 -19.79 -6.20
CA ALA A 32 -2.53 -21.14 -6.05
C ALA A 32 -1.53 -22.18 -5.50
N LEU A 33 -0.25 -21.81 -5.36
CA LEU A 33 0.75 -22.69 -4.74
C LEU A 33 0.58 -22.73 -3.22
N GLU A 34 0.98 -23.84 -2.59
CA GLU A 34 0.99 -23.95 -1.12
C GLU A 34 1.91 -22.90 -0.48
N LYS A 35 3.02 -22.57 -1.17
CA LYS A 35 3.99 -21.55 -0.74
C LYS A 35 4.33 -20.63 -1.92
N PRO A 36 3.47 -19.63 -2.21
CA PRO A 36 3.75 -18.65 -3.26
C PRO A 36 5.03 -17.87 -2.94
N LYS A 37 5.78 -17.50 -3.97
CA LYS A 37 6.98 -16.67 -3.85
C LYS A 37 6.63 -15.21 -4.11
N ILE A 38 7.10 -14.33 -3.23
CA ILE A 38 7.07 -12.90 -3.47
C ILE A 38 8.14 -12.56 -4.51
N LEU A 39 7.71 -12.07 -5.67
CA LEU A 39 8.57 -11.65 -6.77
C LEU A 39 8.99 -10.19 -6.67
N ALA A 40 8.08 -9.33 -6.20
CA ALA A 40 8.35 -7.91 -6.01
C ALA A 40 7.37 -7.30 -5.02
N VAL A 41 7.78 -6.18 -4.42
CA VAL A 41 6.89 -5.33 -3.61
C VAL A 41 6.99 -3.90 -4.14
N SER A 42 5.83 -3.31 -4.41
CA SER A 42 5.71 -1.92 -4.86
C SER A 42 5.03 -1.10 -3.77
N THR A 43 5.63 -0.01 -3.30
CA THR A 43 5.01 0.89 -2.29
C THR A 43 4.79 2.28 -2.86
N ILE A 44 3.72 2.97 -2.44
CA ILE A 44 3.59 4.42 -2.70
C ILE A 44 4.61 5.13 -1.80
N GLY A 45 5.73 5.53 -2.40
CA GLY A 45 6.83 6.17 -1.70
C GLY A 45 6.49 7.59 -1.24
N ILE A 46 7.44 8.19 -0.50
CA ILE A 46 7.37 9.57 -0.01
C ILE A 46 7.20 10.57 -1.18
N ASP A 47 7.74 10.28 -2.36
CA ASP A 47 7.60 11.11 -3.57
C ASP A 47 6.23 10.97 -4.27
N GLY A 48 5.33 10.11 -3.76
CA GLY A 48 4.02 9.86 -4.36
C GLY A 48 4.07 8.96 -5.60
N VAL A 49 5.23 8.35 -5.89
CA VAL A 49 5.43 7.41 -7.00
C VAL A 49 5.60 5.99 -6.44
N TYR A 50 5.21 4.99 -7.23
CA TYR A 50 5.47 3.61 -6.86
C TYR A 50 6.96 3.29 -6.89
N LYS A 51 7.49 2.89 -5.74
CA LYS A 51 8.84 2.34 -5.61
C LYS A 51 8.77 0.83 -5.70
N ILE A 52 9.33 0.28 -6.77
CA ILE A 52 9.26 -1.15 -7.10
C ILE A 52 10.56 -1.84 -6.67
N ASN A 53 10.46 -2.80 -5.77
CA ASN A 53 11.58 -3.58 -5.27
C ASN A 53 11.41 -5.04 -5.68
N LYS A 54 12.26 -5.50 -6.60
CA LYS A 54 12.20 -6.85 -7.21
C LYS A 54 13.05 -7.89 -6.45
N SER A 55 13.69 -7.49 -5.35
CA SER A 55 14.58 -8.36 -4.57
C SER A 55 14.73 -7.86 -3.14
N GLY A 56 14.91 -8.80 -2.20
CA GLY A 56 15.33 -8.52 -0.82
C GLY A 56 14.46 -9.22 0.22
N GLY A 57 14.96 -10.29 0.84
CA GLY A 57 14.33 -10.92 2.00
C GLY A 57 14.45 -10.08 3.28
N GLU A 58 15.26 -9.01 3.28
CA GLU A 58 15.53 -8.20 4.47
C GLU A 58 14.28 -7.48 5.01
N TYR A 59 13.30 -7.22 4.14
CA TYR A 59 12.01 -6.63 4.49
C TYR A 59 10.87 -7.67 4.49
N ILE A 60 11.18 -8.96 4.48
CA ILE A 60 10.19 -10.04 4.52
C ILE A 60 10.40 -10.84 5.80
N ASN A 61 9.43 -10.81 6.70
CA ASN A 61 9.40 -11.63 7.90
C ASN A 61 8.44 -12.82 7.69
N GLY A 62 9.00 -14.01 7.43
CA GLY A 62 8.23 -15.19 7.05
C GLY A 62 7.53 -14.99 5.71
N THR A 63 6.21 -14.78 5.75
CA THR A 63 5.37 -14.47 4.58
C THR A 63 4.87 -13.02 4.56
N SER A 64 5.23 -12.21 5.56
CA SER A 64 4.76 -10.84 5.71
C SER A 64 5.81 -9.85 5.23
N ILE A 65 5.39 -8.87 4.44
CA ILE A 65 6.24 -7.72 4.11
C ILE A 65 6.27 -6.76 5.30
N MET A 66 7.43 -6.16 5.55
CA MET A 66 7.64 -5.16 6.59
C MET A 66 7.63 -3.78 5.94
N LEU A 67 6.76 -2.90 6.46
CA LEU A 67 6.51 -1.57 5.93
C LEU A 67 6.68 -0.53 7.03
N ALA A 68 7.26 0.61 6.68
CA ALA A 68 7.27 1.79 7.53
C ALA A 68 6.48 2.91 6.85
N TYR A 69 5.67 3.63 7.63
CA TYR A 69 5.07 4.88 7.20
C TYR A 69 5.97 6.04 7.63
N GLU A 70 6.51 6.75 6.65
CA GLU A 70 7.54 7.76 6.87
C GLU A 70 7.06 9.17 6.50
N THR A 71 7.51 10.14 7.29
CA THR A 71 7.32 11.56 7.03
C THR A 71 8.60 12.15 6.44
N GLY A 72 8.56 12.48 5.16
CA GLY A 72 9.58 13.26 4.46
C GLY A 72 9.48 14.77 4.75
N VAL A 73 10.26 15.57 4.04
CA VAL A 73 10.26 17.04 4.23
C VAL A 73 8.92 17.65 3.83
N THR A 74 8.44 17.32 2.62
CA THR A 74 7.22 17.93 2.03
C THR A 74 6.08 16.93 1.80
N THR A 75 6.24 15.66 2.16
CA THR A 75 5.31 14.57 1.83
C THR A 75 5.46 13.38 2.78
N THR A 76 4.51 12.45 2.76
CA THR A 76 4.55 11.18 3.51
C THR A 76 4.29 9.97 2.61
N GLY A 77 4.77 8.79 2.99
CA GLY A 77 4.56 7.57 2.20
C GLY A 77 5.02 6.30 2.88
N LEU A 78 4.82 5.17 2.20
CA LEU A 78 5.30 3.86 2.64
C LEU A 78 6.67 3.52 2.05
N THR A 79 7.55 3.02 2.91
CA THR A 79 8.84 2.44 2.56
C THR A 79 8.91 1.00 3.05
N LEU A 80 9.83 0.22 2.49
CA LEU A 80 10.14 -1.11 3.01
C LEU A 80 11.02 -0.95 4.25
N ALA A 81 10.65 -1.64 5.32
CA ALA A 81 11.38 -1.62 6.58
C ALA A 81 12.24 -2.88 6.72
N THR A 82 13.45 -2.74 7.27
CA THR A 82 14.36 -3.87 7.55
C THR A 82 14.54 -4.12 9.05
N VAL A 83 13.99 -3.24 9.90
CA VAL A 83 14.07 -3.33 11.36
C VAL A 83 12.67 -3.56 11.93
N MET A 84 12.53 -4.57 12.79
CA MET A 84 11.28 -4.90 13.48
C MET A 84 11.18 -4.14 14.80
N ASP A 85 11.01 -2.83 14.74
CA ASP A 85 10.68 -2.03 15.93
C ASP A 85 9.23 -1.55 15.84
N ASN A 86 8.44 -1.75 16.90
CA ASN A 86 7.03 -1.39 17.00
C ASN A 86 6.16 -1.87 15.82
N VAL A 87 6.33 -3.13 15.40
CA VAL A 87 5.54 -3.72 14.30
C VAL A 87 4.11 -4.01 14.77
N GLU A 88 3.13 -3.52 14.01
CA GLU A 88 1.71 -3.76 14.24
C GLU A 88 1.04 -4.33 12.99
N SER A 89 0.09 -5.25 13.20
CA SER A 89 -0.84 -5.70 12.17
C SER A 89 -2.20 -5.03 12.38
N GLN A 90 -2.95 -4.84 11.31
CA GLN A 90 -4.30 -4.30 11.35
C GLN A 90 -5.29 -5.38 10.93
N ASP A 91 -6.51 -5.32 11.46
CA ASP A 91 -7.60 -6.16 10.97
C ASP A 91 -7.83 -5.89 9.49
N PHE A 92 -7.87 -6.97 8.71
CA PHE A 92 -7.91 -6.91 7.26
C PHE A 92 -9.32 -7.19 6.75
N ILE A 93 -9.77 -6.38 5.80
CA ILE A 93 -11.02 -6.54 5.06
C ILE A 93 -10.74 -6.40 3.57
N MET A 94 -11.14 -7.40 2.78
CA MET A 94 -11.01 -7.37 1.32
C MET A 94 -12.15 -6.55 0.70
N TRP A 95 -11.90 -5.96 -0.49
CA TRP A 95 -12.92 -5.24 -1.25
C TRP A 95 -14.18 -6.09 -1.49
N GLU A 96 -14.00 -7.36 -1.82
CA GLU A 96 -15.06 -8.33 -2.11
C GLU A 96 -15.83 -8.75 -0.85
N GLN A 97 -15.28 -8.53 0.34
CA GLN A 97 -15.92 -8.82 1.62
C GLN A 97 -16.75 -7.63 2.15
N MET A 98 -16.56 -6.43 1.60
CA MET A 98 -17.29 -5.24 2.02
C MET A 98 -18.75 -5.28 1.55
N PRO A 99 -19.71 -4.82 2.38
CA PRO A 99 -21.09 -4.67 1.94
C PRO A 99 -21.20 -3.57 0.86
N ASP A 100 -22.25 -3.64 0.05
CA ASP A 100 -22.50 -2.69 -1.04
C ASP A 100 -22.46 -1.23 -0.57
N ALA A 101 -23.04 -0.93 0.60
CA ALA A 101 -23.03 0.41 1.16
C ALA A 101 -21.61 0.95 1.40
N ALA A 102 -20.67 0.10 1.84
CA ALA A 102 -19.28 0.50 2.05
C ALA A 102 -18.55 0.71 0.72
N ARG A 103 -18.75 -0.19 -0.25
CA ARG A 103 -18.19 -0.06 -1.60
C ARG A 103 -18.68 1.21 -2.29
N SER A 104 -19.99 1.45 -2.28
CA SER A 104 -20.58 2.68 -2.82
C SER A 104 -20.06 3.94 -2.12
N GLY A 105 -19.88 3.91 -0.79
CA GLY A 105 -19.32 5.03 -0.04
C GLY A 105 -17.86 5.33 -0.41
N LEU A 106 -17.06 4.30 -0.64
CA LEU A 106 -15.65 4.44 -1.04
C LEU A 106 -15.50 4.91 -2.50
N THR A 107 -16.38 4.47 -3.40
CA THR A 107 -16.41 4.89 -4.81
C THR A 107 -16.94 6.32 -4.97
N GLY A 108 -18.02 6.68 -4.26
CA GLY A 108 -18.64 8.00 -4.37
C GLY A 108 -17.98 9.10 -3.53
N GLY A 109 -17.03 8.74 -2.68
CA GLY A 109 -16.35 9.68 -1.79
C GLY A 109 -15.27 10.51 -2.47
N ASP A 110 -15.23 11.81 -2.17
CA ASP A 110 -14.19 12.73 -2.66
C ASP A 110 -12.88 12.63 -1.86
N PHE A 111 -12.28 11.43 -1.87
CA PHE A 111 -11.01 11.15 -1.21
C PHE A 111 -10.11 10.17 -1.97
N ALA A 112 -10.40 9.93 -3.26
CA ALA A 112 -9.57 9.18 -4.21
C ALA A 112 -9.10 7.80 -3.68
N CYS A 113 -10.05 6.95 -3.32
CA CYS A 113 -9.79 5.58 -2.85
C CYS A 113 -9.09 4.74 -3.94
N PRO A 114 -7.91 4.13 -3.68
CA PRO A 114 -7.05 3.57 -4.73
C PRO A 114 -7.40 2.13 -5.17
N PHE A 115 -8.40 1.51 -4.55
CA PHE A 115 -8.75 0.11 -4.78
C PHE A 115 -10.21 -0.07 -5.19
N ILE A 116 -10.88 1.01 -5.55
CA ILE A 116 -12.19 0.96 -6.21
C ILE A 116 -12.03 0.45 -7.63
N ASP A 117 -13.11 -0.08 -8.20
CA ASP A 117 -13.12 -0.76 -9.50
C ASP A 117 -12.48 0.09 -10.63
N GLU A 118 -12.76 1.41 -10.65
CA GLU A 118 -12.23 2.32 -11.67
C GLU A 118 -10.73 2.62 -11.51
N ALA A 119 -10.21 2.57 -10.29
CA ALA A 119 -8.84 2.97 -9.98
C ALA A 119 -7.88 1.78 -9.87
N PHE A 120 -8.39 0.59 -9.55
CA PHE A 120 -7.59 -0.57 -9.20
C PHE A 120 -6.60 -0.97 -10.31
N MET A 121 -7.09 -1.19 -11.54
CA MET A 121 -6.24 -1.63 -12.66
C MET A 121 -5.20 -0.56 -13.08
N PRO A 122 -5.56 0.72 -13.28
CA PRO A 122 -4.57 1.77 -13.55
C PRO A 122 -3.46 1.86 -12.50
N ILE A 123 -3.83 1.72 -11.23
CA ILE A 123 -2.87 1.79 -10.12
C ILE A 123 -1.98 0.53 -10.09
N LEU A 124 -2.53 -0.65 -10.35
CA LEU A 124 -1.73 -1.87 -10.48
C LEU A 124 -0.71 -1.77 -11.62
N GLU A 125 -1.11 -1.25 -12.78
CA GLU A 125 -0.17 -1.05 -13.90
C GLU A 125 0.94 -0.04 -13.55
N SER A 126 0.60 1.04 -12.83
CA SER A 126 1.60 2.00 -12.33
C SER A 126 2.58 1.38 -11.33
N ALA A 127 2.13 0.38 -10.58
CA ALA A 127 2.92 -0.36 -9.60
C ALA A 127 3.66 -1.57 -10.19
N ARG A 128 3.49 -1.86 -11.49
CA ARG A 128 3.88 -3.11 -12.09
C ARG A 128 5.40 -3.22 -12.30
N PRO A 129 6.06 -4.25 -11.77
CA PRO A 129 7.45 -4.53 -12.08
C PRO A 129 7.62 -4.91 -13.56
N SER A 130 8.67 -4.39 -14.19
CA SER A 130 9.18 -4.93 -15.46
C SER A 130 9.95 -6.23 -15.19
N PHE A 131 9.47 -7.37 -15.67
CA PHE A 131 10.21 -8.63 -15.59
C PHE A 131 10.97 -8.89 -16.89
#